data_AF-A0AAU1KAV4-F1
#
_entry.id   AF-A0AAU1KAV4-F1
#
_cell.length_a   1.000
_cell.length_b   1.000
_cell.length_c   1.000
_cell.angle_alpha   90.00
_cell.angle_beta   90.00
_cell.angle_gamma   90.00
#
_symmetry.space_group_name_H-M   'P 1'
#
loop_
_entity.id
_entity.type
_entity.pdbx_description
1 polymer ?
#
loop_
_entity_poly.entity_id
_entity_poly.type
_entity_poly.pdbx_seq_one_letter_code
_entity_poly.pdbx_strand_id
1 'polypeptide(L)'
;MDFNRKRAAWTGVLAAAVSVGVLASPAAQAAGGKTDTPAAVKVAVKKPQGGVPAKSAAKNQQRATALAATANVSLNPGDVLASNEYIETENGFLYMQPDGNLVLDHKAGAELWASGTYGNTGAYALFQADGNFVVYKKDGGPTKGGALWSSRTWGNPNGHLDFQDDANLVVYRADNSAAWSTRTWKVGNNTLTGGQNLERGTWMSAANSILAQDNRGYFAVFYRGKDYGRGFWNYSPGAYTRMQNDGNLVTYKKDGGEGKGGALWDTKTWGQNGAYLTFGATDSTLLLHKSNGDVLIDFKTGDDQQ
;
A
#
# COMPACT_ATOMS: atom_id res chain seq x y z
N MET A 1 -9.35 9.42 -44.62
CA MET A 1 -8.17 8.56 -44.73
C MET A 1 -8.19 7.60 -43.56
N ASP A 2 -8.93 6.51 -43.75
CA ASP A 2 -8.88 5.32 -42.90
C ASP A 2 -7.57 4.58 -43.12
N PHE A 3 -7.02 3.94 -42.08
CA PHE A 3 -6.40 2.60 -42.10
C PHE A 3 -6.09 2.20 -40.64
N ASN A 4 -6.94 1.33 -40.07
CA ASN A 4 -6.77 -0.13 -39.97
C ASN A 4 -5.89 -0.63 -38.81
N ARG A 5 -6.56 -1.12 -37.75
CA ARG A 5 -6.01 -2.06 -36.78
C ARG A 5 -5.87 -3.43 -37.43
N LYS A 6 -4.64 -3.92 -37.61
CA LYS A 6 -4.38 -5.32 -37.98
C LYS A 6 -4.26 -6.18 -36.74
N ARG A 7 -5.16 -7.17 -36.65
CA ARG A 7 -5.03 -8.37 -35.81
C ARG A 7 -4.02 -9.31 -36.49
N ALA A 8 -3.07 -9.84 -35.73
CA ALA A 8 -2.24 -10.96 -36.17
C ALA A 8 -2.88 -12.26 -35.67
N ALA A 9 -3.35 -13.07 -36.62
CA ALA A 9 -3.63 -14.48 -36.42
C ALA A 9 -2.34 -15.27 -36.65
N TRP A 10 -2.08 -16.29 -35.84
CA TRP A 10 -1.11 -17.34 -36.13
C TRP A 10 -1.85 -18.67 -36.20
N THR A 11 -1.83 -19.26 -37.38
CA THR A 11 -2.19 -20.65 -37.66
C THR A 11 -0.91 -21.47 -37.79
N GLY A 12 -0.81 -22.56 -37.04
CA GLY A 12 0.23 -23.57 -37.19
C GLY A 12 -0.34 -24.94 -36.82
N VAL A 13 -0.29 -25.87 -37.76
CA VAL A 13 -0.94 -27.19 -37.76
C VAL A 13 -0.14 -28.22 -36.96
N LEU A 14 -0.88 -29.19 -36.40
CA LEU A 14 -0.47 -30.41 -35.70
C LEU A 14 0.62 -31.25 -36.40
N ALA A 15 1.48 -31.86 -35.58
CA ALA A 15 1.93 -33.23 -35.77
C ALA A 15 1.89 -33.97 -34.43
N ALA A 16 1.22 -35.12 -34.40
CA ALA A 16 0.99 -35.94 -33.23
C ALA A 16 2.14 -36.92 -32.97
N ALA A 17 2.40 -37.22 -31.70
CA ALA A 17 2.89 -38.52 -31.27
C ALA A 17 2.32 -38.84 -29.89
N VAL A 18 1.66 -39.99 -29.81
CA VAL A 18 0.95 -40.56 -28.66
C VAL A 18 1.93 -41.35 -27.80
N SER A 19 1.84 -41.20 -26.48
CA SER A 19 2.13 -42.31 -25.57
C SER A 19 1.22 -42.25 -24.35
N VAL A 20 0.61 -43.41 -24.08
CA VAL A 20 -0.48 -43.69 -23.17
C VAL A 20 0.04 -43.84 -21.73
N GLY A 21 -0.70 -43.29 -20.78
CA GLY A 21 -0.51 -43.53 -19.35
C GLY A 21 -1.82 -43.29 -18.60
N VAL A 22 -2.67 -44.31 -18.58
CA VAL A 22 -3.90 -44.39 -17.78
C VAL A 22 -3.51 -44.38 -16.30
N LEU A 23 -4.24 -43.65 -15.45
CA LEU A 23 -4.68 -44.15 -14.13
C LEU A 23 -5.85 -43.30 -13.61
N ALA A 24 -6.82 -44.03 -13.05
CA ALA A 24 -8.20 -43.65 -12.81
C ALA A 24 -8.42 -42.61 -11.69
N SER A 25 -9.50 -41.85 -11.82
CA SER A 25 -10.11 -41.08 -10.73
C SER A 25 -10.66 -41.99 -9.64
N PRO A 26 -10.61 -41.58 -8.37
CA PRO A 26 -11.63 -41.98 -7.40
C PRO A 26 -12.66 -40.88 -7.21
N ALA A 27 -13.91 -41.34 -7.13
CA ALA A 27 -15.12 -40.58 -6.96
C ALA A 27 -15.16 -39.77 -5.67
N ALA A 28 -15.95 -38.69 -5.71
CA ALA A 28 -16.41 -37.93 -4.57
C ALA A 28 -17.11 -38.84 -3.56
N GLN A 29 -16.74 -38.71 -2.28
CA GLN A 29 -17.52 -39.21 -1.17
C GLN A 29 -17.88 -38.02 -0.28
N ALA A 30 -19.12 -37.58 -0.38
CA ALA A 30 -19.72 -36.62 0.51
C ALA A 30 -19.85 -37.26 1.90
N ALA A 31 -19.23 -36.66 2.90
CA ALA A 31 -19.52 -36.92 4.31
C ALA A 31 -19.87 -35.58 4.96
N GLY A 32 -21.10 -35.49 5.46
CA GLY A 32 -21.63 -34.31 6.13
C GLY A 32 -20.81 -33.98 7.38
N GLY A 33 -20.09 -32.86 7.33
CA GLY A 33 -19.54 -32.16 8.48
C GLY A 33 -20.25 -30.82 8.58
N LYS A 34 -20.74 -30.48 9.78
CA LYS A 34 -21.37 -29.19 10.06
C LYS A 34 -20.52 -28.06 9.48
N THR A 35 -21.14 -27.20 8.69
CA THR A 35 -20.53 -25.94 8.27
C THR A 35 -20.36 -25.08 9.52
N ASP A 36 -19.17 -25.15 10.13
CA ASP A 36 -18.70 -24.09 11.00
C ASP A 36 -18.45 -22.88 10.10
N THR A 37 -19.53 -22.12 9.89
CA THR A 37 -19.45 -20.76 9.36
C THR A 37 -18.43 -20.05 10.25
N PRO A 38 -17.33 -19.50 9.73
CA PRO A 38 -16.44 -18.70 10.55
C PRO A 38 -17.30 -17.60 11.16
N ALA A 39 -17.47 -17.64 12.48
CA ALA A 39 -18.13 -16.56 13.19
C ALA A 39 -17.40 -15.29 12.78
N ALA A 40 -18.14 -14.29 12.26
CA ALA A 40 -17.57 -13.00 11.91
C ALA A 40 -16.72 -12.52 13.08
N VAL A 41 -15.40 -12.53 12.91
CA VAL A 41 -14.49 -11.99 13.92
C VAL A 41 -14.89 -10.54 14.05
N LYS A 42 -15.41 -10.15 15.22
CA LYS A 42 -15.77 -8.76 15.48
C LYS A 42 -14.51 -7.93 15.26
N VAL A 43 -14.51 -7.10 14.21
CA VAL A 43 -13.45 -6.15 13.94
C VAL A 43 -13.32 -5.27 15.17
N ALA A 44 -12.14 -5.28 15.80
CA ALA A 44 -11.87 -4.44 16.95
C ALA A 44 -11.68 -2.99 16.47
N VAL A 45 -12.79 -2.26 16.33
CA VAL A 45 -12.78 -0.82 16.06
C VAL A 45 -12.30 -0.11 17.33
N LYS A 46 -11.26 0.71 17.17
CA LYS A 46 -10.61 1.41 18.29
C LYS A 46 -10.85 2.91 18.19
N LYS A 47 -10.95 3.55 19.35
CA LYS A 47 -10.89 5.01 19.47
C LYS A 47 -9.52 5.41 20.02
N PRO A 48 -8.89 6.46 19.48
CA PRO A 48 -7.77 7.10 20.16
C PRO A 48 -8.24 7.53 21.56
N GLN A 49 -7.48 7.20 22.61
CA GLN A 49 -7.72 7.77 23.94
C GLN A 49 -7.49 9.29 23.86
N GLY A 50 -8.32 10.07 24.58
CA GLY A 50 -8.48 11.51 24.39
C GLY A 50 -7.18 12.30 24.23
N GLY A 51 -7.15 13.14 23.18
CA GLY A 51 -6.01 13.98 22.81
C GLY A 51 -5.02 13.21 21.94
N VAL A 52 -4.86 13.60 20.68
CA VAL A 52 -3.56 13.42 20.02
C VAL A 52 -2.69 14.52 20.61
N PRO A 53 -1.72 14.23 21.50
CA PRO A 53 -0.76 15.27 21.83
C PRO A 53 0.18 15.38 20.64
N ALA A 54 0.26 16.56 20.06
CA ALA A 54 1.55 17.01 19.58
C ALA A 54 2.56 16.86 20.75
N LYS A 55 3.48 15.91 20.63
CA LYS A 55 4.69 15.68 21.46
C LYS A 55 4.47 15.42 22.97
N SER A 56 4.88 14.25 23.46
CA SER A 56 6.06 14.12 24.35
C SER A 56 6.25 12.67 24.83
N ALA A 57 7.53 12.27 24.92
CA ALA A 57 8.03 11.03 25.47
C ALA A 57 7.69 10.83 26.97
N ALA A 58 7.47 9.57 27.39
CA ALA A 58 8.40 8.84 28.27
C ALA A 58 7.74 7.62 28.95
N LYS A 59 8.49 6.50 28.90
CA LYS A 59 8.60 5.41 29.87
C LYS A 59 7.33 4.62 30.23
N ASN A 60 7.27 3.38 29.74
CA ASN A 60 7.45 2.24 30.64
C ASN A 60 7.97 1.00 29.91
N GLN A 61 9.13 0.52 30.38
CA GLN A 61 9.63 -0.81 30.13
C GLN A 61 8.75 -1.80 30.87
N GLN A 62 7.97 -2.58 30.13
CA GLN A 62 7.53 -3.94 30.47
C GLN A 62 6.94 -4.55 29.20
N ARG A 63 7.79 -4.84 28.20
CA ARG A 63 7.36 -5.61 27.02
C ARG A 63 7.54 -7.08 27.33
N ALA A 64 6.65 -7.59 28.18
CA ALA A 64 6.39 -9.01 28.23
C ALA A 64 5.94 -9.45 26.83
N THR A 65 6.74 -10.35 26.24
CA THR A 65 6.39 -11.35 25.22
C THR A 65 5.32 -10.97 24.18
N ALA A 66 5.79 -10.88 22.94
CA ALA A 66 4.98 -10.93 21.72
C ALA A 66 3.79 -11.89 21.86
N LEU A 67 2.58 -11.36 21.67
CA LEU A 67 1.37 -12.12 21.43
C LEU A 67 0.73 -11.60 20.16
N ALA A 68 0.79 -12.47 19.15
CA ALA A 68 -0.04 -12.62 17.97
C ALA A 68 -0.02 -11.51 16.91
N ALA A 69 0.40 -11.92 15.71
CA ALA A 69 0.07 -11.29 14.44
C ALA A 69 -1.43 -10.92 14.40
N THR A 70 -1.72 -9.63 14.20
CA THR A 70 -3.05 -9.21 13.78
C THR A 70 -3.11 -9.45 12.29
N ALA A 71 -3.79 -10.52 11.87
CA ALA A 71 -4.05 -10.84 10.48
C ALA A 71 -4.89 -9.75 9.78
N ASN A 72 -5.07 -9.87 8.46
CA ASN A 72 -5.99 -9.06 7.66
C ASN A 72 -7.33 -8.80 8.39
N VAL A 73 -7.85 -7.58 8.27
CA VAL A 73 -9.14 -7.15 8.81
C VAL A 73 -10.13 -6.98 7.66
N SER A 74 -11.22 -7.75 7.68
CA SER A 74 -12.30 -7.65 6.70
C SER A 74 -13.48 -6.84 7.24
N LEU A 75 -13.93 -5.85 6.47
CA LEU A 75 -15.15 -5.09 6.67
C LEU A 75 -16.25 -5.66 5.76
N ASN A 76 -17.39 -5.98 6.36
CA ASN A 76 -18.58 -6.46 5.68
C ASN A 76 -19.50 -5.31 5.26
N PRO A 77 -20.40 -5.53 4.29
CA PRO A 77 -21.37 -4.51 3.95
C PRO A 77 -22.21 -4.08 5.15
N GLY A 78 -22.32 -2.77 5.36
CA GLY A 78 -22.96 -2.15 6.53
C GLY A 78 -21.97 -1.72 7.61
N ASP A 79 -20.72 -2.21 7.58
CA ASP A 79 -19.71 -1.79 8.54
C ASP A 79 -19.32 -0.33 8.32
N VAL A 80 -19.24 0.40 9.43
CA VAL A 80 -18.93 1.82 9.49
C VAL A 80 -17.65 2.02 10.28
N LEU A 81 -16.75 2.81 9.74
CA LEU A 81 -15.65 3.41 10.48
C LEU A 81 -16.02 4.86 10.79
N ALA A 82 -16.43 5.13 12.03
CA ALA A 82 -16.92 6.46 12.40
C ALA A 82 -15.78 7.45 12.58
N SER A 83 -16.11 8.73 12.65
CA SER A 83 -15.14 9.77 12.97
C SER A 83 -14.42 9.48 14.30
N ASN A 84 -13.10 9.67 14.31
CA ASN A 84 -12.22 9.34 15.44
C ASN A 84 -12.14 7.83 15.75
N GLU A 85 -12.34 6.97 14.75
CA GLU A 85 -12.15 5.52 14.87
C GLU A 85 -11.15 4.99 13.86
N TYR A 86 -10.40 3.96 14.25
CA TYR A 86 -9.45 3.27 13.40
C TYR A 86 -9.55 1.74 13.52
N ILE A 87 -9.10 1.08 12.46
CA ILE A 87 -8.75 -0.34 12.45
C ILE A 87 -7.24 -0.48 12.15
N GLU A 88 -6.64 -1.58 12.56
CA GLU A 88 -5.20 -1.81 12.39
C GLU A 88 -4.88 -3.26 12.00
N THR A 89 -3.79 -3.42 11.27
CA THR A 89 -3.14 -4.71 10.92
C THR A 89 -1.75 -4.75 11.51
N GLU A 90 -0.91 -5.72 11.16
CA GLU A 90 0.48 -5.73 11.63
C GLU A 90 1.23 -4.43 11.27
N ASN A 91 1.09 -3.97 10.03
CA ASN A 91 1.89 -2.87 9.49
C ASN A 91 1.15 -1.55 9.33
N GLY A 92 -0.18 -1.50 9.42
CA GLY A 92 -0.93 -0.28 9.12
C GLY A 92 -2.05 0.10 10.09
N PHE A 93 -2.45 1.36 10.01
CA PHE A 93 -3.68 1.94 10.55
C PHE A 93 -4.54 2.47 9.41
N LEU A 94 -5.83 2.17 9.43
CA LEU A 94 -6.82 2.89 8.63
C LEU A 94 -7.66 3.72 9.61
N TYR A 95 -7.54 5.04 9.52
CA TYR A 95 -8.08 5.97 10.51
C TYR A 95 -9.01 6.99 9.85
N MET A 96 -10.26 7.02 10.29
CA MET A 96 -11.20 8.08 9.94
C MET A 96 -10.99 9.26 10.88
N GLN A 97 -10.16 10.22 10.45
CA GLN A 97 -9.70 11.32 11.30
C GLN A 97 -10.87 12.28 11.67
N PRO A 98 -10.78 12.98 12.83
CA PRO A 98 -11.82 13.91 13.29
C PRO A 98 -12.11 15.06 12.32
N ASP A 99 -11.10 15.49 11.55
CA ASP A 99 -11.20 16.53 10.52
C ASP A 99 -11.93 16.07 9.25
N GLY A 100 -12.31 14.79 9.19
CA GLY A 100 -13.05 14.19 8.09
C GLY A 100 -12.19 13.54 7.00
N ASN A 101 -10.88 13.43 7.18
CA ASN A 101 -10.01 12.70 6.25
C ASN A 101 -9.90 11.22 6.63
N LEU A 102 -10.17 10.31 5.69
CA LEU A 102 -9.79 8.90 5.84
C LEU A 102 -8.34 8.72 5.40
N VAL A 103 -7.49 8.22 6.31
CA VAL A 103 -6.04 8.09 6.11
C VAL A 103 -5.59 6.67 6.40
N LEU A 104 -4.68 6.15 5.55
CA LEU A 104 -3.96 4.90 5.75
C LEU A 104 -2.50 5.23 6.06
N ASP A 105 -2.08 4.95 7.28
CA ASP A 105 -0.71 5.14 7.76
C ASP A 105 -0.02 3.80 7.98
N HIS A 106 1.28 3.71 7.67
CA HIS A 106 2.13 2.64 8.18
C HIS A 106 2.43 2.91 9.67
N LYS A 107 2.54 1.88 10.51
CA LYS A 107 2.88 2.02 11.96
C LYS A 107 4.25 2.64 12.24
N ALA A 108 5.06 2.86 11.20
CA ALA A 108 6.34 3.55 11.29
C ALA A 108 6.20 5.08 11.10
N GLY A 109 5.01 5.58 10.78
CA GLY A 109 4.72 7.01 10.61
C GLY A 109 4.68 7.52 9.16
N ALA A 110 4.75 6.61 8.17
CA ALA A 110 4.57 6.98 6.77
C ALA A 110 3.08 7.02 6.42
N GLU A 111 2.58 8.17 5.96
CA GLU A 111 1.25 8.27 5.37
C GLU A 111 1.27 7.58 4.01
N LEU A 112 0.61 6.45 3.85
CA LEU A 112 0.66 5.66 2.60
C LEU A 112 -0.45 6.06 1.62
N TRP A 113 -1.61 6.46 2.15
CA TRP A 113 -2.74 6.91 1.33
C TRP A 113 -3.67 7.84 2.12
N ALA A 114 -4.34 8.77 1.44
CA ALA A 114 -5.41 9.57 2.02
C ALA A 114 -6.54 9.82 1.00
N SER A 115 -7.77 9.88 1.49
CA SER A 115 -8.97 10.17 0.70
C SER A 115 -9.06 11.62 0.23
N GLY A 116 -8.41 12.56 0.93
CA GLY A 116 -8.41 13.98 0.60
C GLY A 116 -9.70 14.69 1.00
N THR A 117 -10.45 14.16 1.97
CA THR A 117 -11.75 14.68 2.41
C THR A 117 -11.67 15.55 3.67
N TYR A 118 -10.47 16.04 4.02
CA TYR A 118 -10.25 16.93 5.17
C TYR A 118 -11.14 18.18 5.12
N GLY A 119 -11.44 18.74 6.30
CA GLY A 119 -12.37 19.87 6.46
C GLY A 119 -13.84 19.47 6.58
N ASN A 120 -14.14 18.17 6.60
CA ASN A 120 -15.49 17.62 6.75
C ASN A 120 -15.67 16.97 8.13
N THR A 121 -15.57 17.77 9.19
CA THR A 121 -15.62 17.30 10.57
C THR A 121 -16.78 16.35 10.84
N GLY A 122 -16.49 15.19 11.41
CA GLY A 122 -17.48 14.16 11.71
C GLY A 122 -17.90 13.30 10.52
N ALA A 123 -17.20 13.39 9.37
CA ALA A 123 -17.34 12.42 8.30
C ALA A 123 -17.03 10.99 8.77
N TYR A 124 -17.57 10.00 8.05
CA TYR A 124 -17.41 8.58 8.34
C TYR A 124 -17.22 7.79 7.06
N ALA A 125 -16.59 6.61 7.15
CA ALA A 125 -16.47 5.68 6.04
C ALA A 125 -17.45 4.51 6.20
N LEU A 126 -18.04 4.08 5.10
CA LEU A 126 -19.03 3.01 5.04
C LEU A 126 -18.70 2.07 3.88
N PHE A 127 -18.67 0.76 4.14
CA PHE A 127 -18.71 -0.24 3.08
C PHE A 127 -20.16 -0.62 2.79
N GLN A 128 -20.63 -0.34 1.57
CA GLN A 128 -22.04 -0.41 1.20
C GLN A 128 -22.41 -1.81 0.68
N ALA A 129 -23.70 -2.16 0.78
CA ALA A 129 -24.27 -3.42 0.26
C ALA A 129 -24.07 -3.62 -1.25
N ASP A 130 -23.87 -2.54 -2.00
CA ASP A 130 -23.61 -2.58 -3.44
C ASP A 130 -22.12 -2.81 -3.79
N GLY A 131 -21.27 -3.04 -2.79
CA GLY A 131 -19.83 -3.26 -2.95
C GLY A 131 -18.99 -1.99 -3.03
N ASN A 132 -19.56 -0.82 -2.74
CA ASN A 132 -18.85 0.45 -2.78
C ASN A 132 -18.32 0.85 -1.39
N PHE A 133 -17.04 1.18 -1.29
CA PHE A 133 -16.48 1.85 -0.10
C PHE A 133 -16.52 3.37 -0.28
N VAL A 134 -17.14 4.08 0.65
CA VAL A 134 -17.48 5.51 0.52
C VAL A 134 -17.21 6.27 1.82
N VAL A 135 -16.64 7.47 1.70
CA VAL A 135 -16.60 8.45 2.79
C VAL A 135 -17.77 9.41 2.63
N TYR A 136 -18.60 9.54 3.65
CA TYR A 136 -19.75 10.43 3.72
C TYR A 136 -19.52 11.57 4.70
N LYS A 137 -20.08 12.75 4.40
CA LYS A 137 -20.24 13.82 5.40
C LYS A 137 -21.08 13.33 6.59
N LYS A 138 -20.94 13.98 7.75
CA LYS A 138 -21.59 13.61 9.02
C LYS A 138 -23.09 13.31 8.92
N ASP A 139 -23.83 14.11 8.15
CA ASP A 139 -25.29 14.02 7.96
C ASP A 139 -25.69 13.32 6.65
N GLY A 140 -24.71 12.85 5.88
CA GLY A 140 -24.90 12.16 4.61
C GLY A 140 -25.20 10.67 4.76
N GLY A 141 -25.35 10.00 3.63
CA GLY A 141 -25.48 8.55 3.57
C GLY A 141 -26.01 8.05 2.22
N PRO A 142 -26.14 6.72 2.05
CA PRO A 142 -26.50 6.09 0.78
C PRO A 142 -27.79 6.64 0.16
N THR A 143 -28.80 6.94 0.98
CA THR A 143 -30.11 7.45 0.54
C THR A 143 -30.25 8.97 0.61
N LYS A 144 -29.29 9.67 1.23
CA LYS A 144 -29.34 11.12 1.49
C LYS A 144 -28.38 11.93 0.62
N GLY A 145 -27.43 11.27 -0.05
CA GLY A 145 -26.32 11.93 -0.72
C GLY A 145 -25.23 12.40 0.25
N GLY A 146 -24.34 13.28 -0.22
CA GLY A 146 -23.21 13.78 0.57
C GLY A 146 -21.98 12.86 0.60
N ALA A 147 -21.79 12.04 -0.44
CA ALA A 147 -20.55 11.31 -0.64
C ALA A 147 -19.40 12.30 -0.92
N LEU A 148 -18.32 12.21 -0.15
CA LEU A 148 -17.12 13.04 -0.27
C LEU A 148 -16.05 12.34 -1.11
N TRP A 149 -15.95 11.02 -0.98
CA TRP A 149 -15.04 10.17 -1.74
C TRP A 149 -15.65 8.78 -1.92
N SER A 150 -15.33 8.08 -3.01
CA SER A 150 -15.79 6.71 -3.28
C SER A 150 -14.72 5.93 -4.04
N SER A 151 -14.58 4.64 -3.69
CA SER A 151 -13.79 3.63 -4.42
C SER A 151 -14.31 3.34 -5.83
N ARG A 152 -15.54 3.76 -6.14
CA ARG A 152 -16.23 3.59 -7.42
C ARG A 152 -16.47 2.13 -7.81
N THR A 153 -16.78 1.30 -6.82
CA THR A 153 -17.02 -0.14 -6.99
C THR A 153 -18.47 -0.56 -6.79
N TRP A 154 -19.42 0.37 -6.89
CA TRP A 154 -20.86 0.05 -6.82
C TRP A 154 -21.28 -0.93 -7.92
N GLY A 155 -22.34 -1.71 -7.66
CA GLY A 155 -22.81 -2.76 -8.57
C GLY A 155 -22.04 -4.08 -8.44
N ASN A 156 -21.23 -4.24 -7.38
CA ASN A 156 -20.53 -5.47 -7.04
C ASN A 156 -21.00 -6.00 -5.66
N PRO A 157 -22.28 -6.38 -5.52
CA PRO A 157 -22.79 -6.88 -4.25
C PRO A 157 -22.09 -8.17 -3.82
N ASN A 158 -22.18 -8.52 -2.54
CA ASN A 158 -21.49 -9.67 -1.92
C ASN A 158 -19.96 -9.61 -2.01
N GLY A 159 -19.39 -8.44 -2.33
CA GLY A 159 -17.98 -8.17 -2.14
C GLY A 159 -17.61 -7.96 -0.67
N HIS A 160 -16.32 -7.83 -0.40
CA HIS A 160 -15.76 -7.52 0.91
C HIS A 160 -14.63 -6.49 0.78
N LEU A 161 -14.37 -5.76 1.87
CA LEU A 161 -13.28 -4.80 1.96
C LEU A 161 -12.25 -5.31 2.94
N ASP A 162 -11.03 -5.58 2.46
CA ASP A 162 -9.95 -6.10 3.28
C ASP A 162 -8.87 -5.06 3.50
N PHE A 163 -8.56 -4.80 4.77
CA PHE A 163 -7.34 -4.14 5.18
C PHE A 163 -6.29 -5.20 5.51
N GLN A 164 -5.23 -5.25 4.71
CA GLN A 164 -4.27 -6.34 4.68
C GLN A 164 -2.99 -6.01 5.46
N ASP A 165 -2.26 -7.05 5.86
CA ASP A 165 -1.04 -6.92 6.64
C ASP A 165 0.11 -6.22 5.90
N ASP A 166 0.08 -6.19 4.57
CA ASP A 166 1.00 -5.38 3.75
C ASP A 166 0.64 -3.89 3.69
N ALA A 167 -0.34 -3.47 4.50
CA ALA A 167 -0.92 -2.14 4.54
C ALA A 167 -1.65 -1.75 3.24
N ASN A 168 -2.20 -2.73 2.52
CA ASN A 168 -3.10 -2.51 1.39
C ASN A 168 -4.57 -2.54 1.84
N LEU A 169 -5.40 -1.61 1.34
CA LEU A 169 -6.84 -1.67 1.51
C LEU A 169 -7.47 -2.02 0.15
N VAL A 170 -8.21 -3.12 0.09
CA VAL A 170 -8.69 -3.73 -1.16
C VAL A 170 -10.19 -4.02 -1.09
N VAL A 171 -10.94 -3.54 -2.08
CA VAL A 171 -12.31 -4.01 -2.32
C VAL A 171 -12.23 -5.21 -3.25
N TYR A 172 -12.74 -6.35 -2.80
CA TYR A 172 -12.90 -7.55 -3.61
C TYR A 172 -14.35 -7.74 -4.03
N ARG A 173 -14.54 -8.28 -5.24
CA ARG A 173 -15.84 -8.75 -5.71
C ARG A 173 -16.15 -10.12 -5.12
N ALA A 174 -17.37 -10.60 -5.33
CA ALA A 174 -17.82 -11.91 -4.88
C ALA A 174 -16.97 -13.09 -5.41
N ASP A 175 -16.30 -12.93 -6.56
CA ASP A 175 -15.38 -13.92 -7.13
C ASP A 175 -13.93 -13.79 -6.63
N ASN A 176 -13.69 -12.96 -5.59
CA ASN A 176 -12.38 -12.60 -5.05
C ASN A 176 -11.46 -11.86 -6.03
N SER A 177 -11.96 -11.36 -7.16
CA SER A 177 -11.19 -10.43 -8.00
C SER A 177 -11.14 -9.04 -7.34
N ALA A 178 -9.97 -8.39 -7.37
CA ALA A 178 -9.84 -7.03 -6.86
C ALA A 178 -10.63 -6.05 -7.75
N ALA A 179 -11.56 -5.30 -7.15
CA ALA A 179 -12.31 -4.23 -7.80
C ALA A 179 -11.59 -2.88 -7.70
N TRP A 180 -10.99 -2.62 -6.53
CA TRP A 180 -10.23 -1.41 -6.25
C TRP A 180 -9.23 -1.68 -5.14
N SER A 181 -8.15 -0.91 -5.09
CA SER A 181 -7.17 -0.94 -4.01
C SER A 181 -6.53 0.45 -3.84
N THR A 182 -6.09 0.77 -2.61
CA THR A 182 -5.23 1.93 -2.31
C THR A 182 -3.90 1.89 -3.03
N ARG A 183 -3.50 0.72 -3.55
CA ARG A 183 -2.22 0.44 -4.19
C ARG A 183 -1.03 0.73 -3.27
N THR A 184 -1.22 0.43 -1.99
CA THR A 184 -0.19 0.54 -0.95
C THR A 184 0.24 -0.88 -0.61
N TRP A 185 1.53 -1.21 -0.72
CA TRP A 185 2.01 -2.56 -0.43
C TRP A 185 3.50 -2.57 -0.08
N LYS A 186 3.91 -3.62 0.61
CA LYS A 186 5.33 -3.93 0.84
C LYS A 186 5.99 -4.43 -0.44
N VAL A 187 7.06 -3.78 -0.86
CA VAL A 187 7.96 -4.25 -1.92
C VAL A 187 8.93 -5.28 -1.32
N GLY A 188 8.89 -6.52 -1.82
CA GLY A 188 9.48 -7.68 -1.14
C GLY A 188 11.00 -7.85 -1.23
N ASN A 189 11.68 -7.21 -2.19
CA ASN A 189 13.09 -7.50 -2.48
C ASN A 189 14.08 -6.49 -1.89
N ASN A 190 13.61 -5.46 -1.19
CA ASN A 190 14.44 -4.39 -0.63
C ASN A 190 15.49 -3.81 -1.60
N THR A 191 15.23 -3.90 -2.90
CA THR A 191 16.15 -3.55 -3.98
C THR A 191 15.37 -2.89 -5.10
N LEU A 192 15.85 -1.76 -5.61
CA LEU A 192 15.38 -1.16 -6.87
C LEU A 192 16.50 -1.25 -7.90
N THR A 193 16.22 -1.92 -9.01
CA THR A 193 17.11 -2.02 -10.18
C THR A 193 16.64 -1.10 -11.29
N GLY A 194 17.51 -0.86 -12.28
CA GLY A 194 17.20 -0.03 -13.44
C GLY A 194 15.83 -0.35 -14.06
N GLY A 195 15.01 0.69 -14.17
CA GLY A 195 13.66 0.61 -14.71
C GLY A 195 12.55 0.44 -13.66
N GLN A 196 12.88 0.20 -12.39
CA GLN A 196 11.91 -0.01 -11.32
C GLN A 196 11.59 1.27 -10.56
N ASN A 197 10.37 1.32 -10.03
CA ASN A 197 9.87 2.40 -9.20
C ASN A 197 9.64 1.90 -7.76
N LEU A 198 9.91 2.76 -6.79
CA LEU A 198 9.18 2.80 -5.53
C LEU A 198 8.00 3.75 -5.72
N GLU A 199 6.83 3.16 -5.98
CA GLU A 199 5.59 3.87 -6.24
C GLU A 199 5.07 4.56 -4.98
N ARG A 200 4.26 5.62 -5.16
CA ARG A 200 3.54 6.26 -4.05
C ARG A 200 2.81 5.23 -3.20
N GLY A 201 3.00 5.34 -1.88
CA GLY A 201 2.36 4.48 -0.89
C GLY A 201 2.99 3.09 -0.74
N THR A 202 4.07 2.81 -1.47
CA THR A 202 4.82 1.55 -1.37
C THR A 202 6.05 1.71 -0.50
N TRP A 203 6.48 0.60 0.11
CA TRP A 203 7.51 0.63 1.12
C TRP A 203 8.33 -0.66 1.14
N MET A 204 9.59 -0.55 1.54
CA MET A 204 10.50 -1.67 1.82
C MET A 204 10.68 -1.79 3.33
N SER A 205 10.91 -3.00 3.84
CA SER A 205 10.94 -3.23 5.29
C SER A 205 12.32 -3.61 5.78
N ALA A 206 12.75 -2.97 6.86
CA ALA A 206 13.85 -3.42 7.70
C ALA A 206 13.35 -3.81 9.09
N ALA A 207 14.23 -4.26 9.99
CA ALA A 207 13.86 -4.70 11.33
C ALA A 207 13.19 -3.57 12.15
N ASN A 208 13.73 -2.36 12.11
CA ASN A 208 13.28 -1.23 12.93
C ASN A 208 12.82 -0.01 12.13
N SER A 209 12.74 -0.12 10.80
CA SER A 209 12.35 0.98 9.93
C SER A 209 11.71 0.47 8.64
N ILE A 210 11.18 1.41 7.86
CA ILE A 210 10.79 1.20 6.47
C ILE A 210 11.43 2.29 5.61
N LEU A 211 11.75 1.98 4.36
CA LEU A 211 11.97 2.98 3.32
C LEU A 211 10.65 3.12 2.58
N ALA A 212 10.09 4.31 2.48
CA ALA A 212 8.82 4.54 1.80
C ALA A 212 8.91 5.71 0.83
N GLN A 213 8.17 5.59 -0.26
CA GLN A 213 7.67 6.73 -1.00
C GLN A 213 6.28 7.02 -0.44
N ASP A 214 6.17 7.99 0.45
CA ASP A 214 4.90 8.27 1.12
C ASP A 214 3.91 9.04 0.21
N ASN A 215 2.67 9.13 0.67
CA ASN A 215 1.55 9.78 -0.02
C ASN A 215 1.78 11.26 -0.33
N ARG A 216 2.55 11.94 0.53
CA ARG A 216 2.87 13.37 0.48
C ARG A 216 4.03 13.66 -0.46
N GLY A 217 4.70 12.63 -0.95
CA GLY A 217 5.81 12.71 -1.89
C GLY A 217 7.18 12.52 -1.25
N TYR A 218 7.24 12.22 0.04
CA TYR A 218 8.50 12.04 0.76
C TYR A 218 9.11 10.68 0.45
N PHE A 219 10.32 10.69 -0.09
CA PHE A 219 11.18 9.52 -0.20
C PHE A 219 12.06 9.46 1.05
N ALA A 220 11.70 8.61 2.01
CA ALA A 220 12.31 8.64 3.33
C ALA A 220 12.32 7.28 4.04
N VAL A 221 13.28 7.13 4.96
CA VAL A 221 13.35 6.06 5.94
C VAL A 221 12.58 6.47 7.20
N PHE A 222 11.52 5.75 7.53
CA PHE A 222 10.69 5.98 8.72
C PHE A 222 11.03 4.96 9.81
N TYR A 223 11.29 5.42 11.03
CA TYR A 223 11.71 4.55 12.14
C TYR A 223 10.52 4.16 13.01
N ARG A 224 10.36 2.85 13.25
CA ARG A 224 9.32 2.35 14.15
C ARG A 224 9.52 2.94 15.55
N GLY A 225 8.45 3.48 16.12
CA GLY A 225 8.45 4.09 17.45
C GLY A 225 9.15 5.46 17.55
N LYS A 226 9.42 6.12 16.42
CA LYS A 226 9.87 7.52 16.40
C LYS A 226 8.88 8.39 15.64
N ASP A 227 8.77 9.65 16.07
CA ASP A 227 7.89 10.65 15.44
C ASP A 227 8.53 11.35 14.23
N TYR A 228 9.60 10.77 13.65
CA TYR A 228 10.28 11.34 12.50
C TYR A 228 10.81 10.26 11.55
N GLY A 229 10.73 10.55 10.25
CA GLY A 229 11.50 9.88 9.21
C GLY A 229 12.79 10.64 8.88
N ARG A 230 13.63 10.07 8.03
CA ARG A 230 14.85 10.66 7.48
C ARG A 230 14.85 10.49 5.96
N GLY A 231 14.92 11.58 5.20
CA GLY A 231 14.88 11.51 3.74
C GLY A 231 14.72 12.85 3.06
N PHE A 232 14.24 12.83 1.84
CA PHE A 232 14.13 14.00 0.98
C PHE A 232 12.73 14.60 1.06
N TRP A 233 12.64 15.83 1.59
CA TRP A 233 11.38 16.46 2.00
C TRP A 233 10.94 17.54 1.00
N ASN A 234 10.36 17.11 -0.12
CA ASN A 234 9.59 18.01 -0.97
C ASN A 234 8.14 17.54 -0.96
N TYR A 235 7.24 18.38 -0.43
CA TYR A 235 5.81 18.09 -0.47
C TYR A 235 5.36 18.09 -1.94
N SER A 236 5.15 16.89 -2.48
CA SER A 236 4.75 16.66 -3.86
C SER A 236 3.84 15.43 -3.92
N PRO A 237 2.55 15.58 -3.54
CA PRO A 237 1.63 14.45 -3.52
C PRO A 237 1.54 13.77 -4.88
N GLY A 238 1.68 12.44 -4.87
CA GLY A 238 1.74 11.65 -6.10
C GLY A 238 3.13 11.44 -6.68
N ALA A 239 4.18 11.99 -6.06
CA ALA A 239 5.55 11.70 -6.46
C ALA A 239 5.92 10.22 -6.27
N TYR A 240 6.87 9.76 -7.07
CA TYR A 240 7.42 8.41 -7.03
C TYR A 240 8.94 8.45 -7.24
N THR A 241 9.65 7.47 -6.68
CA THR A 241 11.10 7.35 -6.86
C THR A 241 11.42 6.23 -7.85
N ARG A 242 12.34 6.47 -8.78
CA ARG A 242 12.71 5.56 -9.86
C ARG A 242 14.21 5.34 -9.88
N MET A 243 14.62 4.08 -9.91
CA MET A 243 15.98 3.72 -10.31
C MET A 243 16.00 3.66 -11.83
N GLN A 244 16.70 4.61 -12.47
CA GLN A 244 16.77 4.71 -13.93
C GLN A 244 17.76 3.69 -14.51
N ASN A 245 17.60 3.40 -15.80
CA ASN A 245 18.48 2.45 -16.49
C ASN A 245 19.92 2.99 -16.66
N ASP A 246 20.07 4.31 -16.66
CA ASP A 246 21.36 5.01 -16.72
C ASP A 246 22.11 5.04 -15.38
N GLY A 247 21.51 4.48 -14.32
CA GLY A 247 22.11 4.44 -12.99
C GLY A 247 21.80 5.65 -12.09
N ASN A 248 20.95 6.58 -12.53
CA ASN A 248 20.48 7.66 -11.67
C ASN A 248 19.27 7.22 -10.82
N LEU A 249 19.24 7.59 -9.54
CA LEU A 249 18.06 7.45 -8.70
C LEU A 249 17.35 8.79 -8.66
N VAL A 250 16.09 8.83 -9.10
CA VAL A 250 15.37 10.08 -9.33
C VAL A 250 13.98 10.02 -8.70
N THR A 251 13.62 11.03 -7.93
CA THR A 251 12.25 11.25 -7.49
C THR A 251 11.55 12.17 -8.48
N TYR A 252 10.43 11.72 -9.03
CA TYR A 252 9.62 12.43 -10.00
C TYR A 252 8.32 12.91 -9.38
N LYS A 253 7.84 14.09 -9.81
CA LYS A 253 6.44 14.48 -9.58
C LYS A 253 5.49 13.50 -10.29
N LYS A 254 4.22 13.49 -9.89
CA LYS A 254 3.19 12.56 -10.38
C LYS A 254 3.09 12.43 -11.91
N ASP A 255 3.25 13.55 -12.62
CA ASP A 255 3.16 13.65 -14.09
C ASP A 255 4.54 13.66 -14.78
N GLY A 256 5.62 13.49 -14.02
CA GLY A 256 6.99 13.41 -14.52
C GLY A 256 7.42 12.01 -14.94
N GLY A 257 8.69 11.90 -15.33
CA GLY A 257 9.35 10.62 -15.57
C GLY A 257 10.63 10.72 -16.39
N GLU A 258 11.31 9.59 -16.50
CA GLU A 258 12.51 9.42 -17.33
C GLU A 258 12.22 9.83 -18.77
N GLY A 259 13.02 10.77 -19.31
CA GLY A 259 12.81 11.36 -20.63
C GLY A 259 11.62 12.33 -20.77
N LYS A 260 10.82 12.52 -19.71
CA LYS A 260 9.63 13.42 -19.70
C LYS A 260 9.85 14.71 -18.90
N GLY A 261 10.87 14.75 -18.05
CA GLY A 261 11.10 15.86 -17.12
C GLY A 261 10.29 15.72 -15.82
N GLY A 262 10.27 16.77 -15.00
CA GLY A 262 9.59 16.76 -13.70
C GLY A 262 10.34 16.04 -12.58
N ALA A 263 11.67 15.95 -12.68
CA ALA A 263 12.50 15.52 -11.56
C ALA A 263 12.38 16.53 -10.42
N LEU A 264 12.17 16.04 -9.21
CA LEU A 264 12.14 16.82 -7.96
C LEU A 264 13.50 16.75 -7.26
N TRP A 265 14.19 15.62 -7.41
CA TRP A 265 15.49 15.34 -6.82
C TRP A 265 16.15 14.18 -7.57
N ASP A 266 17.48 14.16 -7.65
CA ASP A 266 18.25 13.04 -8.20
C ASP A 266 19.64 12.90 -7.56
N THR A 267 20.20 11.69 -7.63
CA THR A 267 21.54 11.37 -7.08
C THR A 267 22.70 11.89 -7.91
N LYS A 268 22.46 12.42 -9.11
CA LYS A 268 23.47 12.81 -10.08
C LYS A 268 24.44 11.70 -10.47
N THR A 269 23.94 10.47 -10.52
CA THR A 269 24.72 9.25 -10.84
C THR A 269 24.47 8.71 -12.24
N TRP A 270 23.99 9.56 -13.15
CA TRP A 270 23.80 9.20 -14.56
C TRP A 270 25.09 8.64 -15.19
N GLY A 271 24.95 7.62 -16.03
CA GLY A 271 26.06 6.88 -16.66
C GLY A 271 26.56 5.68 -15.87
N GLN A 272 26.04 5.43 -14.67
CA GLN A 272 26.33 4.23 -13.85
C GLN A 272 25.41 3.07 -14.23
N ASN A 273 25.41 2.68 -15.52
CA ASN A 273 24.50 1.67 -16.04
C ASN A 273 24.50 0.38 -15.21
N GLY A 274 23.30 -0.07 -14.82
CA GLY A 274 23.12 -1.24 -13.96
C GLY A 274 23.33 -0.97 -12.47
N ALA A 275 23.48 0.29 -12.04
CA ALA A 275 23.39 0.65 -10.63
C ALA A 275 22.03 0.26 -10.03
N TYR A 276 22.00 0.05 -8.73
CA TYR A 276 20.80 -0.37 -8.01
C TYR A 276 20.83 0.13 -6.56
N LEU A 277 19.65 0.41 -6.03
CA LEU A 277 19.45 0.83 -4.64
C LEU A 277 19.15 -0.40 -3.79
N THR A 278 19.73 -0.50 -2.59
CA THR A 278 19.35 -1.51 -1.58
C THR A 278 18.92 -0.85 -0.27
N PHE A 279 18.03 -1.53 0.45
CA PHE A 279 17.62 -1.18 1.81
C PHE A 279 17.85 -2.36 2.76
N GLY A 280 18.88 -2.26 3.58
CA GLY A 280 19.34 -3.32 4.48
C GLY A 280 18.25 -3.77 5.46
N ALA A 281 17.82 -5.03 5.32
CA ALA A 281 16.70 -5.58 6.08
C ALA A 281 16.95 -5.63 7.59
N THR A 282 18.22 -5.66 8.03
CA THR A 282 18.60 -5.78 9.44
C THR A 282 19.08 -4.47 10.03
N ASP A 283 19.87 -3.70 9.29
CA ASP A 283 20.57 -2.51 9.76
C ASP A 283 19.95 -1.20 9.28
N SER A 284 18.92 -1.26 8.41
CA SER A 284 18.28 -0.07 7.81
C SER A 284 19.23 0.79 6.98
N THR A 285 20.33 0.23 6.47
CA THR A 285 21.26 0.93 5.58
C THR A 285 20.59 1.18 4.23
N LEU A 286 20.73 2.39 3.70
CA LEU A 286 20.24 2.76 2.37
C LEU A 286 21.47 3.04 1.51
N LEU A 287 21.70 2.21 0.49
CA LEU A 287 22.92 2.25 -0.31
C LEU A 287 22.57 2.23 -1.80
N LEU A 288 23.18 3.12 -2.56
CA LEU A 288 23.22 3.02 -4.02
C LEU A 288 24.52 2.31 -4.40
N HIS A 289 24.41 1.25 -5.18
CA HIS A 289 25.53 0.44 -5.65
C HIS A 289 25.77 0.66 -7.14
N LYS A 290 27.03 0.51 -7.55
CA LYS A 290 27.38 0.25 -8.95
C LYS A 290 26.94 -1.17 -9.34
N SER A 291 26.95 -1.47 -10.64
CA SER A 291 26.61 -2.80 -11.17
C SER A 291 27.53 -3.93 -10.69
N ASN A 292 28.76 -3.61 -10.27
CA ASN A 292 29.71 -4.58 -9.70
C ASN A 292 29.54 -4.79 -8.17
N GLY A 293 28.57 -4.12 -7.54
CA GLY A 293 28.28 -4.20 -6.11
C GLY A 293 28.99 -3.17 -5.23
N ASP A 294 29.98 -2.44 -5.76
CA ASP A 294 30.65 -1.38 -5.02
C ASP A 294 29.67 -0.28 -4.61
N VAL A 295 29.81 0.24 -3.39
CA VAL A 295 28.98 1.35 -2.91
C VAL A 295 29.33 2.61 -3.70
N LEU A 296 28.32 3.20 -4.33
CA LEU A 296 28.39 4.48 -5.03
C LEU A 296 27.99 5.64 -4.11
N ILE A 297 26.89 5.47 -3.37
CA ILE A 297 26.41 6.41 -2.36
C ILE A 297 25.98 5.61 -1.13
N ASP A 298 26.48 6.01 0.03
CA ASP A 298 25.95 5.62 1.33
C ASP A 298 25.08 6.78 1.82
N PHE A 299 23.76 6.58 1.88
CA PHE A 299 22.82 7.60 2.37
C PHE A 299 22.91 7.65 3.90
N LYS A 300 24.06 8.17 4.39
CA LYS A 300 24.34 8.26 5.82
C LYS A 300 23.33 9.14 6.50
N THR A 301 23.07 8.76 7.73
CA THR A 301 22.01 9.38 8.49
C THR A 301 22.55 10.54 9.30
N GLY A 302 22.36 11.76 8.81
CA GLY A 302 22.86 12.98 9.44
C GLY A 302 23.14 14.12 8.46
N ASP A 303 23.17 13.86 7.16
CA ASP A 303 23.31 14.92 6.17
C ASP A 303 21.93 15.51 5.84
N ASP A 304 21.49 16.43 6.70
CA ASP A 304 20.38 17.37 6.43
C ASP A 304 20.77 18.39 5.31
N GLN A 305 21.61 17.98 4.35
CA GLN A 305 22.21 18.83 3.33
C GLN A 305 22.38 18.03 2.04
N GLN A 306 21.32 18.04 1.21
CA GLN A 306 21.36 18.40 -0.21
C GLN A 306 19.98 18.33 -0.85
#